data_AF-A0A7J9SSH4-F1
#
_entry.id   AF-A0A7J9SSH4-F1
#
_cell.length_a   1.000
_cell.length_b   1.000
_cell.length_c   1.000
_cell.angle_alpha   90.00
_cell.angle_beta   90.00
_cell.angle_gamma   90.00
#
_symmetry.space_group_name_H-M   'P 1'
#
loop_
_entity.id
_entity.type
_entity.pdbx_description
1 polymer ?
#
loop_
_entity_poly.entity_id
_entity_poly.type
_entity_poly.pdbx_seq_one_letter_code
_entity_poly.pdbx_strand_id
1 'polypeptide(L)'
;NSWMINVEGRIDRFTLVDADNEVHPNPMFGHEAQVYKRVDDAIEDPAYDYIRIGYNTPIEFSFSTGTFIAVPPTGRPIGDRLGGLIETSSEYGNILRT
;
A
#
# COMPACT_ATOMS: atom_id res chain seq x y z
N ASN A 1 20.29 -14.34 -12.34
CA ASN A 1 19.63 -13.02 -12.47
C ASN A 1 19.67 -12.30 -11.14
N SER A 2 20.02 -11.02 -11.15
CA SER A 2 20.01 -10.15 -9.98
C SER A 2 19.10 -8.96 -10.25
N TRP A 3 18.18 -8.68 -9.33
CA TRP A 3 17.27 -7.53 -9.44
C TRP A 3 17.34 -6.72 -8.16
N MET A 4 17.41 -5.40 -8.30
CA MET A 4 17.19 -4.43 -7.23
C MET A 4 15.81 -3.81 -7.44
N ILE A 5 15.01 -3.77 -6.38
CA ILE A 5 13.64 -3.27 -6.40
C ILE A 5 13.56 -2.15 -5.37
N ASN A 6 13.18 -0.96 -5.83
CA ASN A 6 12.90 0.19 -4.98
C ASN A 6 11.41 0.44 -5.00
N VAL A 7 10.79 0.54 -3.83
CA VAL A 7 9.37 0.82 -3.68
C VAL A 7 9.21 2.10 -2.87
N GLU A 8 8.50 3.06 -3.45
CA GLU A 8 8.11 4.31 -2.80
C GLU A 8 6.60 4.44 -2.90
N GLY A 9 5.97 4.92 -1.84
CA GLY A 9 4.52 5.07 -1.80
C GLY A 9 4.06 6.07 -0.77
N ARG A 10 2.83 6.55 -0.98
CA ARG A 10 2.16 7.52 -0.13
C ARG A 10 0.69 7.14 0.04
N ILE A 11 0.20 7.23 1.27
CA ILE A 11 -1.22 7.10 1.59
C ILE A 11 -1.73 8.52 1.86
N ASP A 12 -2.39 9.11 0.86
CA ASP A 12 -2.86 10.50 0.90
C ASP A 12 -3.86 10.78 2.02
N ARG A 13 -4.67 9.78 2.36
CA ARG A 13 -5.67 9.86 3.43
C ARG A 13 -5.72 8.57 4.20
N PHE A 14 -5.32 8.62 5.46
CA PHE A 14 -5.48 7.53 6.41
C PHE A 14 -6.42 7.98 7.52
N THR A 15 -7.40 7.14 7.87
CA THR A 15 -8.39 7.44 8.91
C THR A 15 -8.62 6.19 9.73
N LEU A 16 -8.31 6.28 11.02
CA LEU A 16 -8.62 5.26 12.01
C LEU A 16 -9.73 5.81 12.90
N VAL A 17 -10.84 5.09 12.94
CA VAL A 17 -11.99 5.41 13.79
C VAL A 17 -12.01 4.39 14.91
N ASP A 18 -11.89 4.87 16.15
CA ASP A 18 -12.10 4.02 17.31
C ASP A 18 -13.60 3.84 17.53
N ALA A 19 -14.06 2.59 17.47
CA ALA A 19 -15.47 2.22 17.53
C ALA A 19 -15.72 1.18 18.65
N ASP A 20 -14.87 1.19 19.68
CA ASP A 20 -14.97 0.24 20.79
C ASP A 20 -16.22 0.45 21.67
N ASN A 21 -16.83 1.63 21.64
CA ASN A 21 -18.03 1.94 22.41
C ASN A 21 -19.25 2.04 21.49
N GLU A 22 -20.05 0.99 21.53
CA GLU A 22 -21.24 0.69 20.75
C GLU A 22 -22.30 1.82 20.79
N VAL A 23 -22.11 2.87 20.00
CA VAL A 23 -23.19 3.78 19.61
C VAL A 23 -22.91 4.27 18.20
N HIS A 24 -23.83 3.98 17.28
CA HIS A 24 -23.82 4.55 15.94
C HIS A 24 -23.50 6.05 16.02
N PRO A 25 -22.45 6.56 15.35
CA PRO A 25 -22.13 7.98 15.39
C PRO A 25 -23.29 8.76 14.77
N ASN A 26 -24.14 9.19 15.70
CA ASN A 26 -25.19 10.19 15.68
C ASN A 26 -26.22 10.23 14.52
N PRO A 27 -27.52 9.98 14.78
CA PRO A 27 -28.58 10.38 13.84
C PRO A 27 -29.23 11.76 14.09
N MET A 28 -28.95 12.47 15.21
CA MET A 28 -29.32 13.88 15.46
C MET A 28 -28.27 14.68 16.26
N PHE A 29 -27.89 14.34 17.52
CA PHE A 29 -26.77 14.99 18.27
C PHE A 29 -25.90 14.06 19.18
N GLY A 30 -25.91 12.73 19.01
CA GLY A 30 -25.08 11.76 19.74
C GLY A 30 -23.56 11.98 19.70
N HIS A 31 -22.80 11.15 20.43
CA HIS A 31 -21.35 11.28 20.56
C HIS A 31 -20.59 11.01 19.25
N GLU A 32 -19.58 11.84 18.98
CA GLU A 32 -18.66 11.63 17.87
C GLU A 32 -17.56 10.65 18.28
N ALA A 33 -17.29 9.67 17.42
CA ALA A 33 -16.19 8.74 17.62
C ALA A 33 -14.85 9.48 17.57
N GLN A 34 -13.88 9.03 18.36
CA GLN A 34 -12.53 9.57 18.24
C GLN A 34 -11.92 9.12 16.92
N VAL A 35 -11.50 10.08 16.09
CA VAL A 35 -10.93 9.84 14.78
C VAL A 35 -9.48 10.30 14.74
N TYR A 36 -8.57 9.37 14.44
CA TYR A 36 -7.21 9.70 14.05
C TYR A 36 -7.13 9.82 12.52
N LYS A 37 -6.71 10.99 12.03
CA LYS A 37 -6.62 11.29 10.60
C LYS A 37 -5.20 11.71 10.23
N ARG A 38 -4.66 11.12 9.16
CA ARG A 38 -3.43 11.58 8.49
C ARG A 38 -3.75 12.07 7.09
N VAL A 39 -3.47 13.35 6.84
CA VAL A 39 -3.73 14.10 5.61
C VAL A 39 -2.80 15.31 5.59
N ASP A 40 -2.53 15.85 4.41
CA ASP A 40 -1.80 17.12 4.27
C ASP A 40 -2.69 18.28 4.74
N ASP A 41 -2.45 18.76 5.96
CA ASP A 41 -3.27 19.80 6.59
C ASP A 41 -2.51 20.56 7.69
N ALA A 42 -2.85 21.82 7.88
CA ALA A 42 -2.36 22.60 9.02
C ALA A 42 -3.26 22.31 10.23
N ILE A 43 -2.66 22.02 11.38
CA ILE A 43 -3.42 21.83 12.61
C ILE A 43 -3.39 23.13 13.40
N GLU A 44 -4.57 23.66 13.66
CA GLU A 44 -4.83 24.88 14.41
C GLU A 44 -5.54 24.54 15.72
N ASP A 45 -5.30 25.33 16.76
CA ASP A 45 -5.96 25.21 18.05
C ASP A 45 -7.15 26.19 18.12
N PRO A 46 -8.41 25.72 18.00
CA PRO A 46 -9.57 26.59 18.05
C PRO A 46 -9.79 27.24 19.43
N ALA A 47 -9.22 26.68 20.50
CA ALA A 47 -9.35 27.23 21.85
C ALA A 47 -8.39 28.40 22.09
N TYR A 48 -7.34 28.54 21.26
CA TYR A 48 -6.34 29.59 21.32
C TYR A 48 -6.27 30.35 20.01
N ASP A 49 -7.39 30.97 19.61
CA ASP A 49 -7.47 31.90 18.46
C ASP A 49 -6.94 31.31 17.13
N TYR A 50 -7.20 30.02 16.89
CA TYR A 50 -6.77 29.30 15.69
C TYR A 50 -5.25 29.37 15.46
N ILE A 51 -4.45 29.51 16.53
CA ILE A 51 -3.00 29.47 16.41
C ILE A 51 -2.59 28.11 15.86
N ARG A 52 -1.76 28.10 14.82
CA ARG A 52 -1.23 26.87 14.23
C ARG A 52 -0.29 26.16 15.20
N ILE A 53 -0.65 24.94 15.59
CA ILE A 53 0.13 24.09 16.51
C ILE A 53 0.98 23.04 15.79
N GLY A 54 0.76 22.82 14.49
CA GLY A 54 1.61 21.93 13.71
C GLY A 54 1.09 21.64 12.32
N TYR A 55 1.71 20.64 11.70
CA TYR A 55 1.30 20.10 10.42
C TYR A 55 0.96 18.62 10.57
N ASN A 56 -0.15 18.23 9.98
CA ASN A 56 -0.44 16.85 9.70
C ASN A 56 0.11 16.52 8.32
N THR A 57 0.71 15.34 8.18
CA THR A 57 1.29 14.91 6.92
C THR A 57 0.78 13.52 6.56
N PRO A 58 0.61 13.23 5.26
CA PRO A 58 0.29 11.89 4.79
C PRO A 58 1.31 10.84 5.25
N ILE A 59 0.92 9.57 5.21
CA ILE A 59 1.85 8.49 5.53
C ILE A 59 2.66 8.20 4.27
N GLU A 60 3.98 8.35 4.36
CA GLU A 60 4.93 8.05 3.29
C GLU A 60 5.78 6.85 3.70
N PHE A 61 6.06 5.97 2.75
CA PHE A 61 6.90 4.79 2.98
C PHE A 61 7.84 4.57 1.80
N SER A 62 9.06 4.16 2.11
CA SER A 62 10.05 3.77 1.12
C SER A 62 10.83 2.57 1.65
N PHE A 63 11.03 1.58 0.80
CA PHE A 63 11.90 0.44 1.11
C PHE A 63 12.55 -0.09 -0.16
N SER A 64 13.78 -0.58 0.01
CA SER A 64 14.55 -1.21 -1.04
C SER A 64 14.73 -2.69 -0.71
N THR A 65 14.59 -3.54 -1.72
CA THR A 65 14.84 -4.98 -1.60
C THR A 65 15.62 -5.48 -2.81
N GLY A 66 16.30 -6.61 -2.66
CA GLY A 66 17.07 -7.24 -3.72
C GLY A 66 16.72 -8.72 -3.82
N THR A 67 16.68 -9.25 -5.03
CA THR A 67 16.54 -10.69 -5.27
C THR A 67 17.68 -11.19 -6.15
N PHE A 68 18.28 -12.30 -5.74
CA PHE A 68 19.35 -12.96 -6.46
C PHE A 68 18.96 -14.41 -6.74
N ILE A 69 18.98 -14.77 -8.03
CA ILE A 69 18.68 -16.10 -8.51
C ILE A 69 19.94 -16.65 -9.16
N ALA A 70 20.52 -17.67 -8.53
CA ALA A 70 21.59 -18.49 -9.10
C ALA A 70 21.00 -19.79 -9.64
N VAL A 71 21.21 -20.05 -10.94
CA VAL A 71 20.85 -21.31 -11.58
C VAL A 71 22.14 -22.12 -11.75
N PRO A 72 22.28 -23.30 -11.11
CA PRO A 72 23.43 -24.16 -11.32
C PRO A 72 23.44 -24.74 -12.75
N PRO A 73 24.61 -25.14 -13.28
CA PRO A 73 24.76 -25.64 -14.66
C PRO A 73 24.12 -27.02 -14.93
N THR A 74 23.52 -27.66 -13.92
CA THR A 74 22.93 -29.00 -14.02
C THR A 74 21.41 -28.95 -13.91
N GLY A 75 20.74 -29.25 -15.03
CA GLY A 75 19.28 -29.21 -15.16
C GLY A 75 18.87 -28.24 -16.28
N ARG A 76 17.79 -28.55 -16.99
CA ARG A 76 17.30 -27.70 -18.09
C ARG A 76 17.14 -26.26 -17.57
N PRO A 77 17.78 -25.24 -18.16
CA PRO A 77 17.60 -23.87 -17.71
C PRO A 77 16.13 -23.48 -17.86
N ILE A 78 15.50 -23.07 -16.76
CA ILE A 78 14.22 -22.35 -16.76
C ILE A 78 14.58 -20.90 -17.03
N GLY A 79 14.10 -20.34 -18.14
CA GLY A 79 14.50 -19.02 -18.65
C GLY A 79 15.33 -19.05 -19.93
N ASP A 80 14.78 -18.34 -20.94
CA ASP A 80 15.23 -18.11 -22.31
C ASP A 80 16.19 -19.14 -22.92
N ARG A 81 15.59 -20.15 -23.54
CA ARG A 81 16.30 -21.05 -24.44
C ARG A 81 16.31 -20.43 -25.83
N LEU A 82 17.46 -19.88 -26.23
CA LEU A 82 17.80 -19.63 -27.63
C LEU A 82 17.48 -20.91 -28.44
N GLY A 83 16.32 -20.93 -29.12
CA GLY A 83 15.86 -22.09 -29.90
C GLY A 83 14.61 -22.85 -29.40
N GLY A 84 13.78 -22.30 -28.51
CA GLY A 84 12.34 -22.62 -28.54
C GLY A 84 11.80 -23.57 -27.47
N LEU A 85 11.85 -23.16 -26.20
CA LEU A 85 10.81 -23.55 -25.25
C LEU A 85 10.12 -22.28 -24.78
N ILE A 86 8.96 -21.99 -25.37
CA ILE A 86 8.08 -20.90 -24.92
C ILE A 86 7.42 -21.39 -23.64
N GLU A 87 7.85 -20.86 -22.50
CA GLU A 87 7.18 -21.10 -21.23
C GLU A 87 5.78 -20.46 -21.29
N THR A 88 4.75 -21.28 -21.19
CA THR A 88 3.34 -20.84 -21.17
C THR A 88 2.69 -21.38 -19.91
N SER A 89 1.92 -20.55 -19.20
CA SER A 89 1.09 -21.03 -18.08
C SER A 89 -0.02 -21.94 -18.61
N SER A 90 -0.48 -22.89 -17.78
CA SER A 90 -1.52 -23.85 -18.16
C SER A 90 -2.84 -23.21 -18.63
N GLU A 91 -3.09 -21.97 -18.22
CA GLU A 91 -4.29 -21.22 -18.59
C GLU A 91 -4.14 -20.35 -19.85
N TYR A 92 -2.92 -20.19 -20.39
CA TYR A 92 -2.70 -19.34 -21.57
C TYR A 92 -3.45 -19.90 -22.79
N GLY A 93 -4.40 -19.13 -23.31
CA GLY A 93 -5.25 -19.49 -24.46
C GLY A 93 -6.57 -20.20 -24.13
N ASN A 94 -6.82 -20.57 -22.87
CA ASN A 94 -8.06 -21.23 -22.43
C ASN A 94 -9.06 -20.28 -21.74
N ILE A 95 -8.71 -19.01 -21.55
CA ILE A 95 -9.51 -18.03 -20.79
C ILE A 95 -10.71 -17.48 -21.60
N LEU A 96 -10.71 -17.59 -22.93
CA LEU A 96 -11.74 -16.98 -23.79
C LEU A 96 -12.66 -17.97 -24.52
N ARG A 97 -12.68 -19.26 -24.14
CA ARG A 97 -13.64 -20.21 -24.73
C ARG A 97 -14.94 -20.18 -23.94
N THR A 98 -15.85 -19.30 -24.36
CA THR A 98 -17.30 -19.41 -24.06
C THR A 98 -17.97 -20.26 -25.13
#